data_AF-A0A811G848-F1
#
_entry.id   AF-A0A811G848-F1
#
_cell.length_a   1.000
_cell.length_b   1.000
_cell.length_c   1.000
_cell.angle_alpha   90.00
_cell.angle_beta   90.00
_cell.angle_gamma   90.00
#
_symmetry.space_group_name_H-M   'P 1'
#
loop_
_entity.id
_entity.type
_entity.pdbx_description
1 polymer ?
#
loop_
_entity_poly.entity_id
_entity_poly.type
_entity_poly.pdbx_seq_one_letter_code
_entity_poly.pdbx_strand_id
1 'polypeptide(L)'
;MPRIFLILGLATCTVFGWMFYQYSEQQQELSQVHQYQTVLYEKAELIYQQAQEWSKPININVSDHRLQGDYKVMADFVLSEMIQNAEARNAYLRELKAIHWDQFLNIDRLDKDRQQKYVETEQMLRQAHLLAAQYQEQSAQREENTLARAKQLSIKSHLRRQLTDSLRESRDSDQTHALFALELLVLDKADALFQILKNNKWEKKNQRFMFYQDQPIKPFNDLYKQVLDLNAQMEKIKKQNRQAVEQRL
;
A
#
# COMPACT_ATOMS: atom_id res chain seq x y z
N MET A 1 1.81 15.73 -1.33
CA MET A 1 1.95 14.26 -1.16
C MET A 1 1.62 13.98 0.30
N PRO A 2 0.74 13.02 0.68
CA PRO A 2 0.61 11.64 0.16
C PRO A 2 -0.85 11.12 0.07
N ARG A 3 -1.14 10.06 -0.71
CA ARG A 3 -2.45 9.34 -0.70
C ARG A 3 -2.21 7.89 -1.13
N ILE A 4 -2.32 6.92 -0.23
CA ILE A 4 -2.16 5.47 -0.49
C ILE A 4 -3.25 4.75 0.33
N PHE A 5 -3.49 3.45 0.12
CA PHE A 5 -4.31 2.53 0.94
C PHE A 5 -5.79 2.44 0.56
N LEU A 6 -6.17 1.65 -0.45
CA LEU A 6 -7.60 1.32 -0.63
C LEU A 6 -7.86 0.09 -1.52
N ILE A 7 -7.39 -1.09 -1.13
CA ILE A 7 -7.72 -2.31 -1.91
C ILE A 7 -8.28 -3.42 -1.03
N LEU A 8 -7.70 -3.65 0.16
CA LEU A 8 -8.16 -4.71 1.05
C LEU A 8 -9.54 -4.47 1.68
N GLY A 9 -9.93 -3.23 1.99
CA GLY A 9 -11.26 -2.95 2.56
C GLY A 9 -12.40 -3.03 1.54
N LEU A 10 -12.14 -2.62 0.29
CA LEU A 10 -13.15 -2.49 -0.76
C LEU A 10 -13.65 -3.84 -1.27
N ALA A 11 -12.76 -4.81 -1.45
CA ALA A 11 -13.13 -6.14 -1.94
C ALA A 11 -14.03 -6.87 -0.94
N THR A 12 -13.67 -6.87 0.36
CA THR A 12 -14.52 -7.44 1.42
C THR A 12 -15.89 -6.77 1.45
N CYS A 13 -15.98 -5.45 1.44
CA CYS A 13 -17.27 -4.76 1.59
C CYS A 13 -18.26 -5.02 0.43
N THR A 14 -17.79 -5.15 -0.82
CA THR A 14 -18.70 -5.52 -1.94
C THR A 14 -19.13 -6.98 -1.92
N VAL A 15 -18.20 -7.89 -1.64
CA VAL A 15 -18.50 -9.33 -1.65
C VAL A 15 -19.43 -9.67 -0.48
N PHE A 16 -19.25 -9.03 0.68
CA PHE A 16 -20.18 -9.14 1.80
C PHE A 16 -21.55 -8.51 1.50
N GLY A 17 -21.63 -7.41 0.73
CA GLY A 17 -22.89 -6.77 0.37
C GLY A 17 -23.77 -7.60 -0.57
N TRP A 18 -23.19 -8.16 -1.63
CA TRP A 18 -23.95 -8.88 -2.65
C TRP A 18 -24.38 -10.29 -2.20
N MET A 19 -23.54 -10.99 -1.43
CA MET A 19 -23.79 -12.39 -1.07
C MET A 19 -24.70 -12.55 0.17
N PHE A 20 -24.72 -11.57 1.10
CA PHE A 20 -25.67 -11.60 2.22
C PHE A 20 -27.11 -11.35 1.79
N TYR A 21 -27.33 -10.52 0.77
CA TYR A 21 -28.67 -10.24 0.24
C TYR A 21 -29.35 -11.51 -0.29
N GLN A 22 -28.57 -12.48 -0.77
CA GLN A 22 -29.09 -13.72 -1.35
C GLN A 22 -29.47 -14.77 -0.29
N TYR A 23 -29.05 -14.63 0.98
CA TYR A 23 -29.16 -15.69 1.98
C TYR A 23 -30.04 -15.35 3.20
N SER A 24 -30.38 -14.08 3.42
CA SER A 24 -31.11 -13.66 4.62
C SER A 24 -32.62 -13.49 4.38
N GLU A 25 -33.41 -14.56 4.57
CA GLU A 25 -34.89 -14.46 4.66
C GLU A 25 -35.39 -14.01 6.05
N GLN A 26 -34.50 -13.85 7.05
CA GLN A 26 -34.84 -13.44 8.42
C GLN A 26 -34.55 -11.94 8.66
N GLN A 27 -35.59 -11.17 9.01
CA GLN A 27 -35.47 -9.74 9.34
C GLN A 27 -34.47 -9.42 10.48
N GLN A 28 -34.25 -10.34 11.42
CA GLN A 28 -33.26 -10.17 12.49
C GLN A 28 -31.81 -10.35 12.03
N GLU A 29 -31.54 -11.24 11.06
CA GLU A 29 -30.19 -11.34 10.48
C GLU A 29 -29.93 -10.16 9.53
N LEU A 30 -30.94 -9.69 8.79
CA LEU A 30 -30.84 -8.49 7.95
C LEU A 30 -30.39 -7.25 8.73
N SER A 31 -30.93 -7.02 9.92
CA SER A 31 -30.55 -5.85 10.74
C SER A 31 -29.12 -5.97 11.32
N GLN A 32 -28.70 -7.18 11.71
CA GLN A 32 -27.33 -7.42 12.18
C GLN A 32 -26.31 -7.30 11.05
N VAL A 33 -26.64 -7.78 9.85
CA VAL A 33 -25.82 -7.60 8.65
C VAL A 33 -25.66 -6.13 8.30
N HIS A 34 -26.75 -5.36 8.35
CA HIS A 34 -26.69 -3.93 8.09
C HIS A 34 -25.80 -3.21 9.11
N GLN A 35 -25.99 -3.48 10.41
CA GLN A 35 -25.13 -2.91 11.46
C GLN A 35 -23.67 -3.31 11.29
N TYR A 36 -23.39 -4.57 10.95
CA TYR A 36 -22.05 -5.05 10.63
C TYR A 36 -21.41 -4.27 9.49
N GLN A 37 -22.14 -4.08 8.39
CA GLN A 37 -21.67 -3.31 7.24
C GLN A 37 -21.40 -1.84 7.63
N THR A 38 -22.34 -1.18 8.29
CA THR A 38 -22.18 0.21 8.75
C THR A 38 -20.95 0.38 9.62
N VAL A 39 -20.77 -0.50 10.62
CA VAL A 39 -19.59 -0.46 11.50
C VAL A 39 -18.30 -0.68 10.73
N LEU A 40 -18.26 -1.65 9.81
CA LEU A 40 -17.10 -1.89 8.97
C LEU A 40 -16.76 -0.64 8.13
N TYR A 41 -17.73 -0.02 7.48
CA TYR A 41 -17.49 1.17 6.66
C TYR A 41 -16.99 2.36 7.48
N GLU A 42 -17.66 2.68 8.60
CA GLU A 42 -17.25 3.80 9.46
C GLU A 42 -15.83 3.60 10.01
N LYS A 43 -15.52 2.39 10.49
CA LYS A 43 -14.19 2.09 11.03
C LYS A 43 -13.13 2.00 9.94
N ALA A 44 -13.46 1.45 8.78
CA ALA A 44 -12.58 1.43 7.62
C ALA A 44 -12.20 2.84 7.18
N GLU A 45 -13.15 3.78 7.17
CA GLU A 45 -12.88 5.17 6.84
C GLU A 45 -11.95 5.83 7.87
N LEU A 46 -12.14 5.58 9.17
CA LEU A 46 -11.21 6.06 10.19
C LEU A 46 -9.80 5.49 10.01
N ILE A 47 -9.68 4.19 9.70
CA ILE A 47 -8.40 3.53 9.43
C ILE A 47 -7.75 4.19 8.22
N TYR A 48 -8.51 4.41 7.16
CA TYR A 48 -8.04 5.09 5.96
C TYR A 48 -7.56 6.51 6.26
N GLN A 49 -8.32 7.31 7.01
CA GLN A 49 -7.95 8.67 7.39
C GLN A 49 -6.65 8.71 8.19
N GLN A 50 -6.50 7.86 9.22
CA GLN A 50 -5.26 7.80 10.00
C GLN A 50 -4.09 7.28 9.16
N ALA A 51 -4.32 6.31 8.27
CA ALA A 51 -3.29 5.76 7.42
C ALA A 51 -2.68 6.82 6.47
N GLN A 52 -3.42 7.89 6.13
CA GLN A 52 -2.88 9.00 5.33
C GLN A 52 -1.71 9.72 6.03
N GLU A 53 -1.75 9.83 7.36
CA GLU A 53 -0.64 10.33 8.17
C GLU A 53 0.35 9.20 8.48
N TRP A 54 1.00 8.66 7.45
CA TRP A 54 1.91 7.51 7.56
C TRP A 54 3.07 7.70 8.56
N SER A 55 3.38 8.93 8.94
CA SER A 55 4.43 9.24 9.92
C SER A 55 4.06 8.82 11.35
N LYS A 56 2.79 8.51 11.63
CA LYS A 56 2.30 8.09 12.95
C LYS A 56 1.72 6.66 12.87
N PRO A 57 1.78 5.88 13.96
CA PRO A 57 1.07 4.62 14.05
C PRO A 57 -0.45 4.80 14.01
N ILE A 58 -1.16 3.88 13.38
CA ILE A 58 -2.62 3.82 13.40
C ILE A 58 -3.08 3.31 14.77
N ASN A 59 -3.97 4.07 15.43
CA ASN A 59 -4.55 3.72 16.72
C ASN A 59 -6.07 3.89 16.66
N ILE A 60 -6.76 2.79 16.37
CA ILE A 60 -8.22 2.73 16.27
C ILE A 60 -8.72 1.53 17.06
N ASN A 61 -9.70 1.77 17.92
CA ASN A 61 -10.43 0.69 18.56
C ASN A 61 -11.39 0.04 17.54
N VAL A 62 -11.10 -1.21 17.20
CA VAL A 62 -11.87 -2.04 16.27
C VAL A 62 -13.22 -2.49 16.85
N SER A 63 -13.32 -2.59 18.18
CA SER A 63 -14.55 -3.02 18.83
C SER A 63 -15.63 -1.94 18.80
N ASP A 64 -16.85 -2.39 18.49
CA ASP A 64 -18.05 -1.57 18.46
C ASP A 64 -19.18 -2.24 19.25
N HIS A 65 -19.90 -1.46 20.04
CA HIS A 65 -20.98 -1.92 20.92
C HIS A 65 -22.24 -2.31 20.14
N ARG A 66 -22.40 -1.83 18.90
CA ARG A 66 -23.51 -2.18 18.01
C ARG A 66 -23.44 -3.63 17.53
N LEU A 67 -22.27 -4.26 17.59
CA LEU A 67 -22.06 -5.64 17.12
C LEU A 67 -22.04 -6.62 18.27
N GLN A 68 -22.64 -7.79 18.05
CA GLN A 68 -22.68 -8.89 19.01
C GLN A 68 -22.45 -10.24 18.30
N GLY A 69 -22.12 -11.28 19.07
CA GLY A 69 -21.92 -12.64 18.57
C GLY A 69 -20.89 -12.72 17.43
N ASP A 70 -21.20 -13.53 16.43
CA ASP A 70 -20.28 -13.82 15.32
C ASP A 70 -19.93 -12.58 14.48
N TYR A 71 -20.86 -11.64 14.30
CA TYR A 71 -20.61 -10.40 13.56
C TYR A 71 -19.60 -9.50 14.26
N LYS A 72 -19.60 -9.50 15.61
CA LYS A 72 -18.56 -8.80 16.37
C LYS A 72 -17.19 -9.43 16.14
N VAL A 73 -17.09 -10.76 16.23
CA VAL A 73 -15.84 -11.50 16.01
C VAL A 73 -15.31 -11.26 14.60
N MET A 74 -16.18 -11.29 13.58
CA MET A 74 -15.82 -11.00 12.20
C MET A 74 -15.34 -9.56 12.01
N ALA A 75 -16.05 -8.58 12.55
CA ALA A 75 -15.68 -7.17 12.39
C ALA A 75 -14.36 -6.86 13.10
N ASP A 76 -14.20 -7.32 14.34
CA ASP A 76 -12.96 -7.18 15.10
C ASP A 76 -11.79 -7.80 14.32
N PHE A 77 -12.00 -8.98 13.72
CA PHE A 77 -11.01 -9.63 12.87
C PHE A 77 -10.68 -8.78 11.64
N VAL A 78 -11.66 -8.48 10.79
CA VAL A 78 -11.44 -7.75 9.52
C VAL A 78 -10.79 -6.39 9.77
N LEU A 79 -11.28 -5.62 10.75
CA LEU A 79 -10.73 -4.30 11.07
C LEU A 79 -9.31 -4.38 11.64
N SER A 80 -9.01 -5.41 12.44
CA SER A 80 -7.64 -5.63 12.92
C SER A 80 -6.68 -5.93 11.78
N GLU A 81 -7.10 -6.76 10.82
CA GLU A 81 -6.29 -7.06 9.63
C GLU A 81 -6.09 -5.81 8.76
N MET A 82 -7.12 -4.98 8.60
CA MET A 82 -7.00 -3.69 7.90
C MET A 82 -5.98 -2.76 8.56
N ILE A 83 -6.02 -2.63 9.90
CA ILE A 83 -5.03 -1.84 10.65
C ILE A 83 -3.62 -2.41 10.44
N GLN A 84 -3.44 -3.72 10.60
CA GLN A 84 -2.12 -4.36 10.44
C GLN A 84 -1.55 -4.16 9.03
N ASN A 85 -2.40 -4.27 8.00
CA ASN A 85 -2.00 -4.07 6.61
C ASN A 85 -1.63 -2.62 6.31
N ALA A 86 -2.45 -1.67 6.74
CA ALA A 86 -2.14 -0.24 6.57
C ALA A 86 -0.89 0.15 7.37
N GLU A 87 -0.75 -0.32 8.61
CA GLU A 87 0.36 0.01 9.48
C GLU A 87 1.69 -0.55 8.96
N ALA A 88 1.70 -1.78 8.45
CA ALA A 88 2.92 -2.35 7.89
C ALA A 88 3.42 -1.56 6.68
N ARG A 89 2.51 -1.06 5.85
CA ARG A 89 2.94 -0.20 4.75
C ARG A 89 3.38 1.17 5.24
N ASN A 90 2.72 1.74 6.24
CA ASN A 90 3.18 2.97 6.86
C ASN A 90 4.59 2.80 7.47
N ALA A 91 4.85 1.66 8.11
CA ALA A 91 6.17 1.32 8.62
C ALA A 91 7.21 1.28 7.50
N TYR A 92 6.93 0.58 6.39
CA TYR A 92 7.79 0.57 5.20
C TYR A 92 8.08 1.99 4.68
N LEU A 93 7.07 2.85 4.58
CA LEU A 93 7.26 4.25 4.14
C LEU A 93 8.11 5.06 5.12
N ARG A 94 7.96 4.83 6.43
CA ARG A 94 8.80 5.47 7.45
C ARG A 94 10.24 5.00 7.36
N GLU A 95 10.48 3.72 7.11
CA GLU A 95 11.83 3.18 6.92
C GLU A 95 12.49 3.74 5.65
N LEU A 96 11.76 3.83 4.53
CA LEU A 96 12.23 4.52 3.33
C LEU A 96 12.55 6.00 3.60
N LYS A 97 11.72 6.69 4.40
CA LYS A 97 11.98 8.07 4.79
C LYS A 97 13.23 8.20 5.66
N ALA A 98 13.45 7.25 6.57
CA ALA A 98 14.61 7.25 7.47
C ALA A 98 15.94 7.14 6.71
N ILE A 99 15.94 6.43 5.57
CA ILE A 99 17.09 6.35 4.68
C ILE A 99 17.14 7.48 3.64
N HIS A 100 16.30 8.50 3.80
CA HIS A 100 16.20 9.65 2.89
C HIS A 100 15.89 9.29 1.43
N TRP A 101 15.12 8.22 1.21
CA TRP A 101 14.73 7.78 -0.15
C TRP A 101 14.05 8.89 -0.96
N ASP A 102 13.27 9.76 -0.30
CA ASP A 102 12.61 10.90 -0.95
C ASP A 102 13.59 11.96 -1.48
N GLN A 103 14.86 11.89 -1.09
CA GLN A 103 15.95 12.75 -1.55
C GLN A 103 16.88 12.06 -2.54
N PHE A 104 16.50 10.88 -3.07
CA PHE A 104 17.33 10.09 -3.98
C PHE A 104 17.86 10.93 -5.16
N LEU A 105 16.99 11.66 -5.89
CA LEU A 105 17.37 12.55 -7.00
C LEU A 105 17.68 14.00 -6.59
N ASN A 106 17.85 14.28 -5.30
CA ASN A 106 18.24 15.62 -4.86
C ASN A 106 19.66 15.94 -5.36
N ILE A 107 19.77 16.94 -6.24
CA ILE A 107 21.05 17.30 -6.89
C ILE A 107 22.08 17.85 -5.91
N ASP A 108 21.67 18.56 -4.86
CA ASP A 108 22.58 19.11 -3.85
C ASP A 108 23.19 17.99 -3.00
N ARG A 109 22.38 16.96 -2.68
CA ARG A 109 22.85 15.75 -2.01
C ARG A 109 23.79 14.95 -2.92
N LEU A 110 23.36 14.70 -4.15
CA LEU A 110 24.12 13.91 -5.13
C LEU A 110 25.45 14.56 -5.54
N ASP A 111 25.53 15.89 -5.63
CA ASP A 111 26.78 16.57 -5.96
C ASP A 111 27.82 16.46 -4.82
N LYS A 112 27.35 16.49 -3.56
CA LYS A 112 28.20 16.20 -2.39
C LYS A 112 28.62 14.74 -2.35
N ASP A 113 27.68 13.82 -2.51
CA ASP A 113 27.93 12.38 -2.45
C ASP A 113 28.84 11.91 -3.61
N ARG A 114 28.75 12.54 -4.79
CA ARG A 114 29.67 12.31 -5.91
C ARG A 114 31.14 12.53 -5.52
N GLN A 115 31.43 13.56 -4.73
CA GLN A 115 32.80 13.84 -4.24
C GLN A 115 33.30 12.75 -3.29
N GLN A 116 32.37 12.02 -2.66
CA GLN A 116 32.63 10.87 -1.80
C GLN A 116 32.46 9.54 -2.54
N LYS A 117 32.47 9.53 -3.89
CA LYS A 117 32.30 8.34 -4.74
C LYS A 117 30.97 7.62 -4.54
N TYR A 118 29.92 8.35 -4.19
CA TYR A 118 28.53 7.88 -4.07
C TYR A 118 28.25 6.85 -2.97
N VAL A 119 29.03 6.87 -1.88
CA VAL A 119 28.86 5.92 -0.77
C VAL A 119 27.46 5.98 -0.18
N GLU A 120 26.90 7.19 0.00
CA GLU A 120 25.58 7.36 0.60
C GLU A 120 24.47 6.83 -0.32
N THR A 121 24.52 7.16 -1.61
CA THR A 121 23.51 6.72 -2.58
C THR A 121 23.55 5.21 -2.82
N GLU A 122 24.74 4.61 -2.85
CA GLU A 122 24.85 3.14 -2.94
C GLU A 122 24.31 2.42 -1.71
N GLN A 123 24.50 2.99 -0.52
CA GLN A 123 23.93 2.44 0.70
C GLN A 123 22.41 2.61 0.72
N MET A 124 21.90 3.78 0.32
CA MET A 124 20.47 4.08 0.21
C MET A 124 19.76 3.10 -0.74
N LEU A 125 20.30 2.88 -1.94
CA LEU A 125 19.71 1.94 -2.91
C LEU A 125 19.70 0.50 -2.39
N ARG A 126 20.82 0.04 -1.82
CA ARG A 126 20.90 -1.30 -1.19
C ARG A 126 19.85 -1.46 -0.09
N GLN A 127 19.70 -0.46 0.76
CA GLN A 127 18.73 -0.50 1.85
C GLN A 127 17.29 -0.41 1.33
N ALA A 128 17.01 0.41 0.32
CA ALA A 128 15.69 0.49 -0.30
C ALA A 128 15.24 -0.86 -0.90
N HIS A 129 16.14 -1.56 -1.60
CA HIS A 129 15.91 -2.93 -2.09
C HIS A 129 15.64 -3.92 -0.98
N LEU A 130 16.46 -3.89 0.08
CA LEU A 130 16.26 -4.77 1.23
C LEU A 130 14.89 -4.55 1.88
N LEU A 131 14.51 -3.30 2.11
CA LEU A 131 13.22 -2.93 2.71
C LEU A 131 12.05 -3.34 1.81
N ALA A 132 12.17 -3.14 0.49
CA ALA A 132 11.14 -3.53 -0.47
C ALA A 132 10.95 -5.06 -0.48
N ALA A 133 12.04 -5.83 -0.51
CA ALA A 133 11.99 -7.29 -0.46
C ALA A 133 11.37 -7.81 0.84
N GLN A 134 11.78 -7.24 1.99
CA GLN A 134 11.21 -7.60 3.30
C GLN A 134 9.72 -7.29 3.37
N TYR A 135 9.30 -6.12 2.91
CA TYR A 135 7.89 -5.75 2.87
C TYR A 135 7.08 -6.71 1.99
N GLN A 136 7.60 -7.08 0.82
CA GLN A 136 6.96 -8.02 -0.08
C GLN A 136 6.75 -9.40 0.57
N GLU A 137 7.81 -9.95 1.15
CA GLU A 137 7.78 -11.26 1.82
C GLU A 137 6.81 -11.24 3.01
N GLN A 138 6.91 -10.21 3.86
CA GLN A 138 6.03 -10.06 5.02
C GLN A 138 4.56 -9.87 4.63
N SER A 139 4.28 -9.17 3.52
CA SER A 139 2.92 -9.02 3.00
C SER A 139 2.34 -10.37 2.58
N ALA A 140 3.09 -11.15 1.80
CA ALA A 140 2.66 -12.48 1.36
C ALA A 140 2.42 -13.43 2.55
N GLN A 141 3.38 -13.49 3.49
CA GLN A 141 3.25 -14.32 4.69
C GLN A 141 2.05 -13.91 5.54
N ARG A 142 1.76 -12.60 5.64
CA ARG A 142 0.61 -12.12 6.39
C ARG A 142 -0.69 -12.52 5.73
N GLU A 143 -0.83 -12.38 4.42
CA GLU A 143 -2.03 -12.79 3.68
C GLU A 143 -2.33 -14.28 3.91
N GLU A 144 -1.32 -15.14 3.87
CA GLU A 144 -1.46 -16.56 4.20
C GLU A 144 -1.90 -16.79 5.65
N ASN A 145 -1.25 -16.10 6.60
CA ASN A 145 -1.59 -16.19 8.02
C ASN A 145 -3.00 -15.67 8.33
N THR A 146 -3.44 -14.61 7.65
CA THR A 146 -4.80 -14.06 7.75
C THR A 146 -5.82 -15.10 7.29
N LEU A 147 -5.60 -15.72 6.13
CA LEU A 147 -6.47 -16.80 5.64
C LEU A 147 -6.49 -18.01 6.58
N ALA A 148 -5.35 -18.40 7.15
CA ALA A 148 -5.27 -19.49 8.11
C ALA A 148 -6.05 -19.18 9.41
N ARG A 149 -5.88 -17.97 9.97
CA ARG A 149 -6.61 -17.53 11.17
C ARG A 149 -8.11 -17.41 10.91
N ALA A 150 -8.51 -16.89 9.75
CA ALA A 150 -9.92 -16.79 9.36
C ALA A 150 -10.63 -18.16 9.37
N LYS A 151 -9.95 -19.22 8.90
CA LYS A 151 -10.47 -20.61 8.93
C LYS A 151 -10.69 -21.17 10.34
N GLN A 152 -9.99 -20.63 11.33
CA GLN A 152 -10.03 -21.07 12.73
C GLN A 152 -10.94 -20.23 13.62
N LEU A 153 -11.55 -19.15 13.11
CA LEU A 153 -12.45 -18.30 13.88
C LEU A 153 -13.64 -19.09 14.44
N SER A 154 -13.96 -18.88 15.71
CA SER A 154 -15.07 -19.54 16.41
C SER A 154 -16.41 -18.86 16.09
N ILE A 155 -16.79 -18.87 14.80
CA ILE A 155 -18.05 -18.35 14.26
C ILE A 155 -18.80 -19.45 13.48
N LYS A 156 -20.09 -19.24 13.21
CA LYS A 156 -20.92 -20.12 12.35
C LYS A 156 -20.18 -20.47 11.05
N SER A 157 -20.33 -21.73 10.62
CA SER A 157 -19.58 -22.28 9.48
C SER A 157 -19.80 -21.54 8.17
N HIS A 158 -21.03 -21.08 7.89
CA HIS A 158 -21.34 -20.32 6.67
C HIS A 158 -20.66 -18.94 6.66
N LEU A 159 -20.68 -18.23 7.79
CA LEU A 159 -20.01 -16.95 7.97
C LEU A 159 -18.50 -17.07 7.78
N ARG A 160 -17.92 -18.15 8.33
CA ARG A 160 -16.50 -18.43 8.19
C ARG A 160 -16.10 -18.68 6.74
N ARG A 161 -16.89 -19.50 6.03
CA ARG A 161 -16.67 -19.80 4.61
C ARG A 161 -16.69 -18.50 3.81
N GLN A 162 -17.73 -17.70 4.00
CA GLN A 162 -17.89 -16.41 3.34
C GLN A 162 -16.70 -15.48 3.60
N LEU A 163 -16.27 -15.31 4.86
CA LEU A 163 -15.09 -14.52 5.19
C LEU A 163 -13.83 -15.03 4.49
N THR A 164 -13.59 -16.34 4.51
CA THR A 164 -12.40 -16.91 3.87
C THR A 164 -12.42 -16.79 2.35
N ASP A 165 -13.60 -16.83 1.73
CA ASP A 165 -13.75 -16.65 0.28
C ASP A 165 -13.54 -15.19 -0.11
N SER A 166 -14.12 -14.23 0.62
CA SER A 166 -13.89 -12.80 0.39
C SER A 166 -12.42 -12.40 0.57
N LEU A 167 -11.73 -12.97 1.57
CA LEU A 167 -10.30 -12.73 1.76
C LEU A 167 -9.45 -13.31 0.62
N ARG A 168 -9.83 -14.48 0.09
CA ARG A 168 -9.16 -15.10 -1.06
C ARG A 168 -9.35 -14.27 -2.33
N GLU A 169 -10.58 -13.86 -2.60
CA GLU A 169 -10.90 -13.01 -3.76
C GLU A 169 -10.17 -11.66 -3.69
N SER A 170 -10.09 -11.05 -2.51
CA SER A 170 -9.32 -9.81 -2.32
C SER A 170 -7.83 -9.99 -2.60
N ARG A 171 -7.25 -11.12 -2.18
CA ARG A 171 -5.84 -11.44 -2.41
C ARG A 171 -5.57 -11.65 -3.90
N ASP A 172 -6.42 -12.42 -4.56
CA ASP A 172 -6.23 -12.83 -5.96
C ASP A 172 -6.60 -11.70 -6.95
N SER A 173 -7.05 -10.53 -6.47
CA SER A 173 -7.36 -9.38 -7.31
C SER A 173 -6.10 -8.66 -7.80
N ASP A 174 -6.01 -8.42 -9.12
CA ASP A 174 -4.87 -7.75 -9.77
C ASP A 174 -4.53 -6.38 -9.17
N GLN A 175 -5.53 -5.70 -8.60
CA GLN A 175 -5.33 -4.38 -8.05
C GLN A 175 -4.48 -4.41 -6.76
N THR A 176 -4.59 -5.46 -5.93
CA THR A 176 -3.97 -5.53 -4.60
C THR A 176 -2.46 -5.37 -4.66
N HIS A 177 -1.82 -5.94 -5.67
CA HIS A 177 -0.37 -5.90 -5.83
C HIS A 177 0.12 -4.88 -6.86
N ALA A 178 -0.78 -4.32 -7.69
CA ALA A 178 -0.42 -3.40 -8.77
C ALA A 178 0.36 -2.17 -8.29
N LEU A 179 -0.04 -1.56 -7.16
CA LEU A 179 0.65 -0.38 -6.63
C LEU A 179 2.08 -0.70 -6.22
N PHE A 180 2.29 -1.80 -5.50
CA PHE A 180 3.62 -2.18 -5.04
C PHE A 180 4.52 -2.64 -6.20
N ALA A 181 3.96 -3.33 -7.20
CA ALA A 181 4.68 -3.69 -8.42
C ALA A 181 5.21 -2.45 -9.18
N LEU A 182 4.41 -1.37 -9.25
CA LEU A 182 4.87 -0.11 -9.85
C LEU A 182 5.99 0.55 -9.02
N GLU A 183 5.98 0.40 -7.70
CA GLU A 183 7.06 0.90 -6.83
C GLU A 183 8.37 0.16 -7.03
N LEU A 184 8.32 -1.17 -7.22
CA LEU A 184 9.50 -1.96 -7.58
C LEU A 184 10.07 -1.51 -8.93
N LEU A 185 9.21 -1.24 -9.92
CA LEU A 185 9.67 -0.67 -11.19
C LEU A 185 10.32 0.71 -11.01
N VAL A 186 9.79 1.57 -10.13
CA VAL A 186 10.43 2.86 -9.82
C VAL A 186 11.82 2.65 -9.21
N LEU A 187 11.99 1.66 -8.34
CA LEU A 187 13.27 1.30 -7.75
C LEU A 187 14.28 0.82 -8.81
N ASP A 188 13.86 -0.04 -9.75
CA ASP A 188 14.70 -0.47 -10.87
C ASP A 188 15.13 0.71 -11.77
N LYS A 189 14.21 1.66 -12.03
CA LYS A 189 14.54 2.89 -12.78
C LYS A 189 15.48 3.80 -12.01
N ALA A 190 15.37 3.85 -10.69
CA ALA A 190 16.28 4.59 -9.84
C ALA A 190 17.71 4.03 -9.92
N ASP A 191 17.88 2.71 -9.91
CA ASP A 191 19.19 2.09 -10.16
C ASP A 191 19.76 2.50 -11.51
N ALA A 192 18.95 2.42 -12.58
CA ALA A 192 19.38 2.79 -13.92
C ALA A 192 19.78 4.28 -14.02
N LEU A 193 19.01 5.18 -13.40
CA LEU A 193 19.33 6.60 -13.30
C LEU A 193 20.65 6.81 -12.55
N PHE A 194 20.84 6.13 -11.42
CA PHE A 194 22.06 6.21 -10.64
C PHE A 194 23.28 5.70 -11.41
N GLN A 195 23.15 4.60 -12.18
CA GLN A 195 24.24 4.11 -13.03
C GLN A 195 24.67 5.13 -14.08
N ILE A 196 23.72 5.85 -14.70
CA ILE A 196 24.08 6.92 -15.62
C ILE A 196 24.83 8.04 -14.89
N LEU A 197 24.34 8.47 -13.72
CA LEU A 197 25.00 9.52 -12.95
C LEU A 197 26.39 9.11 -12.47
N LYS A 198 26.58 7.85 -12.08
CA LYS A 198 27.84 7.32 -11.57
C LYS A 198 28.90 7.17 -12.66
N ASN A 199 28.49 6.73 -13.85
CA ASN A 199 29.41 6.37 -14.94
C ASN A 199 29.72 7.52 -15.91
N ASN A 200 29.11 8.69 -15.71
CA ASN A 200 29.30 9.85 -16.59
C ASN A 200 29.73 11.08 -15.80
N LYS A 201 30.56 11.94 -16.42
CA LYS A 201 30.92 13.23 -15.82
C LYS A 201 29.76 14.21 -15.95
N TRP A 202 29.36 14.78 -14.83
CA TRP A 202 28.37 15.84 -14.75
C TRP A 202 28.72 16.85 -13.67
N GLU A 203 28.11 18.03 -13.77
CA GLU A 203 28.16 19.07 -12.75
C GLU A 203 26.77 19.61 -12.45
N LYS A 204 26.59 20.15 -11.25
CA LYS A 204 25.38 20.89 -10.90
C LYS A 204 25.40 22.26 -11.59
N LYS A 205 24.42 22.53 -12.45
CA LYS A 205 24.20 23.85 -13.04
C LYS A 205 22.72 24.18 -13.08
N ASN A 206 22.32 25.31 -12.50
CA ASN A 206 20.91 25.75 -12.47
C ASN A 206 19.94 24.67 -11.94
N GLN A 207 20.33 23.93 -10.88
CA GLN A 207 19.55 22.82 -10.30
C GLN A 207 19.31 21.64 -11.28
N ARG A 208 20.19 21.45 -12.27
CA ARG A 208 20.14 20.33 -13.22
C ARG A 208 21.49 19.62 -13.32
N PHE A 209 21.43 18.34 -13.68
CA PHE A 209 22.60 17.54 -14.05
C PHE A 209 23.07 17.98 -15.43
N MET A 210 24.19 18.70 -15.48
CA MET A 210 24.83 19.09 -16.74
C MET A 210 25.89 18.06 -17.08
N PHE A 211 25.59 17.17 -18.03
CA PHE A 211 26.55 16.18 -18.52
C PHE A 211 27.57 16.83 -19.46
N TYR A 212 28.82 16.34 -19.42
CA TYR A 212 29.90 16.81 -20.28
C TYR A 212 29.86 16.19 -21.69
N GLN A 213 29.08 15.13 -21.85
CA GLN A 213 28.86 14.41 -23.10
C GLN A 213 27.37 14.30 -23.37
N ASP A 214 26.98 14.28 -24.63
CA ASP A 214 25.57 14.22 -25.03
C ASP A 214 24.97 12.81 -24.90
N GLN A 215 25.80 11.77 -25.02
CA GLN A 215 25.39 10.37 -24.94
C GLN A 215 24.49 10.04 -23.72
N PRO A 216 24.81 10.43 -22.48
CA PRO A 216 23.96 10.13 -21.31
C PRO A 216 22.67 10.96 -21.22
N ILE A 217 22.54 12.08 -21.94
CA ILE A 217 21.44 13.03 -21.75
C ILE A 217 20.09 12.40 -22.10
N LYS A 218 19.98 11.77 -23.28
CA LYS A 218 18.72 11.16 -23.73
C LYS A 218 18.30 9.98 -22.83
N PRO A 219 19.15 8.97 -22.56
CA PRO A 219 18.81 7.88 -21.65
C PRO A 219 18.41 8.35 -20.25
N PHE A 220 19.08 9.37 -19.70
CA PHE A 220 18.75 9.92 -18.39
C PHE A 220 17.34 10.54 -18.38
N ASN A 221 17.05 11.42 -19.36
CA ASN A 221 15.74 12.07 -19.46
C ASN A 221 14.61 11.09 -19.74
N ASP A 222 14.86 10.06 -20.57
CA ASP A 222 13.89 9.02 -20.87
C ASP A 222 13.54 8.19 -19.63
N LEU A 223 14.54 7.82 -18.82
CA LEU A 223 14.33 7.12 -17.55
C LEU A 223 13.61 8.01 -16.53
N TYR A 224 13.99 9.28 -16.41
CA TYR A 224 13.34 10.22 -15.50
C TYR A 224 11.86 10.40 -15.86
N LYS A 225 11.55 10.51 -17.17
CA LYS A 225 10.17 10.56 -17.65
C LYS A 225 9.39 9.28 -17.31
N GLN A 226 10.00 8.10 -17.48
CA GLN A 226 9.36 6.84 -17.09
C GLN A 226 9.02 6.81 -15.60
N VAL A 227 9.89 7.32 -14.71
CA VAL A 227 9.59 7.44 -13.28
C VAL A 227 8.40 8.36 -13.03
N LEU A 228 8.30 9.49 -13.73
CA LEU A 228 7.15 10.39 -13.64
C LEU A 228 5.85 9.72 -14.12
N ASP A 229 5.92 8.96 -15.22
CA ASP A 229 4.77 8.24 -15.77
C ASP A 229 4.30 7.12 -14.82
N LEU A 230 5.23 6.38 -14.20
CA LEU A 230 4.92 5.39 -13.17
C LEU A 230 4.27 6.04 -11.94
N ASN A 231 4.79 7.19 -11.49
CA ASN A 231 4.19 7.96 -10.40
C ASN A 231 2.77 8.43 -10.75
N ALA A 232 2.53 8.89 -11.98
CA ALA A 232 1.21 9.28 -12.44
C ALA A 232 0.24 8.09 -12.49
N GLN A 233 0.71 6.91 -12.92
CA GLN A 233 -0.09 5.67 -12.89
C GLN A 233 -0.46 5.28 -11.47
N MET A 234 0.48 5.34 -10.52
CA MET A 234 0.19 5.10 -9.11
C MET A 234 -0.88 6.07 -8.60
N GLU A 235 -0.76 7.38 -8.87
CA GLU A 235 -1.76 8.39 -8.50
C GLU A 235 -3.14 8.15 -9.14
N LYS A 236 -3.18 7.62 -10.37
CA LYS A 236 -4.44 7.23 -11.01
C LYS A 236 -5.10 6.06 -10.29
N ILE A 237 -4.37 4.99 -10.01
CA ILE A 237 -4.87 3.82 -9.27
C ILE A 237 -5.38 4.25 -7.90
N LYS A 238 -4.63 5.11 -7.19
CA LYS A 238 -5.04 5.68 -5.89
C LYS A 238 -6.35 6.45 -5.97
N LYS A 239 -6.54 7.27 -7.02
CA LYS A 239 -7.79 8.03 -7.22
C LYS A 239 -8.97 7.14 -7.59
N GLN A 240 -8.77 6.14 -8.44
CA GLN A 240 -9.81 5.17 -8.81
C GLN A 240 -10.29 4.39 -7.58
N ASN A 241 -9.35 3.92 -6.77
CA ASN A 241 -9.66 3.22 -5.54
C ASN A 241 -10.44 4.12 -4.56
N ARG A 242 -10.13 5.42 -4.48
CA ARG A 242 -10.92 6.38 -3.70
C ARG A 242 -12.35 6.53 -4.20
N GLN A 243 -12.52 6.75 -5.50
CA GLN A 243 -13.86 6.93 -6.09
C GLN A 243 -14.74 5.70 -5.88
N ALA A 244 -14.15 4.50 -5.92
CA ALA A 244 -14.86 3.26 -5.63
C ALA A 244 -15.38 3.19 -4.17
N VAL A 245 -14.73 3.86 -3.21
CA VAL A 245 -15.25 3.99 -1.83
C VAL A 245 -16.34 5.03 -1.75
N GLU A 246 -16.08 6.22 -2.27
CA GLU A 246 -17.00 7.36 -2.18
C GLU A 246 -18.34 7.05 -2.85
N GLN A 247 -18.37 6.20 -3.89
CA GLN A 247 -19.59 5.76 -4.57
C GLN A 247 -20.37 4.64 -3.85
N ARG A 248 -19.76 4.00 -2.84
CA ARG A 248 -20.37 2.91 -2.06
C ARG A 248 -20.80 3.36 -0.66
N LEU A 249 -20.46 4.59 -0.28
CA LEU A 249 -20.99 5.33 0.87
C LEU A 249 -22.33 5.98 0.51
#